data_AF-A0A7Y4FIM5-F1
#
_entry.id   AF-A0A7Y4FIM5-F1
#
_cell.length_a   1.000
_cell.length_b   1.000
_cell.length_c   1.000
_cell.angle_alpha   90.00
_cell.angle_beta   90.00
_cell.angle_gamma   90.00
#
_symmetry.space_group_name_H-M   'P 1'
#
loop_
_entity.id
_entity.type
_entity.pdbx_description
1 polymer ?
#
loop_
_entity_poly.entity_id
_entity_poly.type
_entity_poly.pdbx_seq_one_letter_code
_entity_poly.pdbx_strand_id
1 'polypeptide(L)'
;MMKRKIFIRDMLGLVLIVSIVMVGLGILLDVLAIFAYFDHEEMIMRLFFHESLYLFVFLIPPYFIAKYINTSELIAAINEYRLMKNRSER
;
A
#
# COMPACT_ATOMS: atom_id res chain seq x y z
N MET A 1 -22.60 17.01 -1.20
CA MET A 1 -21.19 16.82 -1.63
C MET A 1 -20.29 16.21 -0.54
N MET A 2 -20.51 16.46 0.77
CA MET A 2 -19.72 15.89 1.89
C MET A 2 -19.69 14.34 1.98
N LYS A 3 -20.77 13.64 1.59
CA LYS A 3 -20.83 12.16 1.64
C LYS A 3 -19.81 11.46 0.73
N ARG A 4 -19.40 12.09 -0.38
CA ARG A 4 -18.52 11.46 -1.37
C ARG A 4 -17.08 11.33 -0.87
N LYS A 5 -16.58 12.34 -0.14
CA LYS A 5 -15.22 12.34 0.43
C LYS A 5 -15.05 11.24 1.48
N ILE A 6 -16.06 11.05 2.34
CA ILE A 6 -16.03 10.03 3.40
C ILE A 6 -16.10 8.63 2.80
N PHE A 7 -16.97 8.41 1.82
CA PHE A 7 -17.07 7.13 1.11
C PHE A 7 -15.79 6.75 0.38
N ILE A 8 -15.13 7.72 -0.28
CA ILE A 8 -13.85 7.49 -0.96
C ILE A 8 -12.77 7.10 0.05
N ARG A 9 -12.71 7.77 1.21
CA ARG A 9 -11.75 7.43 2.28
C ARG A 9 -11.96 6.02 2.81
N ASP A 10 -13.21 5.63 3.06
CA ASP A 10 -13.50 4.28 3.56
C ASP A 10 -13.17 3.21 2.51
N MET A 11 -13.47 3.46 1.23
CA MET A 11 -13.03 2.58 0.13
C MET A 11 -11.51 2.49 0.01
N LEU A 12 -10.79 3.61 0.15
CA LEU A 12 -9.32 3.63 0.15
C LEU A 12 -8.75 2.79 1.28
N GLY A 13 -9.31 2.90 2.49
CA GLY A 13 -8.93 2.09 3.64
C GLY A 13 -9.19 0.59 3.40
N LEU A 14 -10.35 0.25 2.84
CA LEU A 14 -10.73 -1.14 2.57
C LEU A 14 -9.84 -1.77 1.47
N VAL A 15 -9.56 -1.03 0.39
CA VAL A 15 -8.59 -1.43 -0.64
C VAL A 15 -7.20 -1.63 -0.05
N LEU A 16 -6.79 -0.77 0.89
CA LEU A 16 -5.49 -0.88 1.56
C LEU A 16 -5.39 -2.15 2.42
N ILE A 17 -6.44 -2.48 3.17
CA ILE A 17 -6.51 -3.72 3.96
C ILE A 17 -6.42 -4.93 3.04
N VAL A 18 -7.24 -4.99 1.99
CA VAL A 18 -7.24 -6.09 1.02
C VAL A 18 -5.87 -6.23 0.35
N SER A 19 -5.25 -5.11 0.00
CA SER A 19 -3.91 -5.09 -0.59
C SER A 19 -2.85 -5.69 0.35
N ILE A 20 -2.88 -5.32 1.63
CA ILE A 20 -1.95 -5.86 2.64
C ILE A 20 -2.15 -7.36 2.82
N VAL A 21 -3.39 -7.82 2.86
CA VAL A 21 -3.71 -9.26 2.96
C VAL A 21 -3.17 -10.01 1.74
N MET A 22 -3.36 -9.49 0.52
CA MET A 22 -2.79 -10.11 -0.68
C MET A 22 -1.26 -10.17 -0.65
N VAL A 23 -0.59 -9.09 -0.21
CA VAL A 23 0.88 -9.09 -0.07
C VAL A 23 1.33 -10.14 0.95
N GLY A 24 0.63 -10.25 2.08
CA GLY A 24 0.90 -11.30 3.08
C GLY A 24 0.76 -12.72 2.52
N LEU A 25 -0.26 -12.95 1.69
CA LEU A 25 -0.43 -14.22 0.97
C LEU A 25 0.69 -14.47 -0.05
N GLY A 26 1.16 -13.43 -0.74
CA GLY A 26 2.31 -13.53 -1.65
C GLY A 26 3.58 -13.99 -0.93
N ILE A 27 3.87 -13.40 0.24
CA ILE A 27 5.00 -13.80 1.08
C ILE A 27 4.85 -15.26 1.54
N LEU A 28 3.63 -15.67 1.90
CA LEU A 28 3.38 -17.07 2.28
C LEU A 28 3.68 -18.03 1.12
N LEU A 29 3.27 -17.68 -0.10
CA LEU A 29 3.55 -18.46 -1.30
C LEU A 29 5.06 -18.52 -1.61
N ASP A 30 5.80 -17.43 -1.40
CA ASP A 30 7.26 -17.43 -1.55
C ASP A 30 7.93 -18.39 -0.56
N VAL A 31 7.47 -18.40 0.69
CA VAL A 31 7.96 -19.36 1.70
C VAL A 31 7.65 -20.79 1.29
N LEU A 32 6.42 -21.07 0.81
CA LEU A 32 6.05 -22.40 0.31
C LEU A 32 6.85 -22.80 -0.93
N ALA A 33 7.16 -21.87 -1.83
CA ALA A 33 8.01 -22.11 -2.99
C ALA A 33 9.44 -22.49 -2.58
N ILE A 34 9.98 -21.85 -1.53
CA ILE A 34 11.28 -22.20 -0.94
C ILE A 34 11.22 -23.61 -0.35
N PHE A 35 10.16 -23.97 0.38
CA PHE A 35 9.99 -25.33 0.89
C PHE A 35 9.90 -26.37 -0.24
N ALA A 36 9.14 -26.09 -1.30
CA ALA A 36 9.04 -26.97 -2.48
C ALA A 36 10.38 -27.11 -3.22
N TYR A 37 11.22 -26.06 -3.22
CA TYR A 37 12.58 -26.13 -3.76
C TYR A 37 13.46 -27.12 -2.99
N PHE A 38 13.34 -27.17 -1.66
CA PHE A 38 14.04 -28.17 -0.85
C PHE A 38 13.51 -29.60 -1.06
N ASP A 39 12.23 -29.74 -1.39
CA ASP A 39 11.59 -31.03 -1.66
C ASP A 39 11.81 -31.52 -3.11
N HIS A 40 12.59 -30.79 -3.91
CA HIS A 40 12.86 -31.03 -5.34
C HIS A 40 11.62 -31.02 -6.26
N GLU A 41 10.50 -30.50 -5.78
CA GLU A 41 9.25 -30.38 -6.52
C GLU A 41 9.25 -29.13 -7.42
N GLU A 42 10.01 -29.17 -8.52
CA GLU A 42 10.25 -28.03 -9.41
C GLU A 42 8.97 -27.44 -10.03
N MET A 43 7.96 -28.27 -10.27
CA MET A 43 6.67 -27.83 -10.82
C MET A 43 5.91 -26.95 -9.81
N ILE A 44 5.87 -27.39 -8.55
CA ILE A 44 5.16 -26.69 -7.47
C ILE A 44 5.89 -25.39 -7.13
N MET A 45 7.21 -25.41 -7.09
CA MET A 45 8.04 -24.21 -6.90
C MET A 45 7.75 -23.15 -7.96
N ARG A 46 7.77 -23.52 -9.25
CA ARG A 46 7.51 -22.57 -10.35
C ARG A 46 6.09 -22.00 -10.30
N LEU A 47 5.10 -22.83 -9.98
CA LEU A 47 3.71 -22.39 -9.89
C LEU A 47 3.52 -21.37 -8.77
N PHE A 48 4.01 -21.67 -7.56
CA PHE A 48 3.87 -20.76 -6.42
C PHE A 48 4.64 -19.45 -6.61
N PHE A 49 5.84 -19.50 -7.19
CA PHE A 49 6.61 -18.29 -7.47
C PHE A 49 5.98 -17.43 -8.57
N HIS A 50 5.33 -18.04 -9.55
CA HIS A 50 4.62 -17.28 -10.59
C HIS A 50 3.36 -16.61 -10.03
N GLU A 51 2.60 -17.31 -9.18
CA GLU A 51 1.41 -16.77 -8.53
C GLU A 51 1.74 -15.67 -7.50
N SER A 52 2.86 -15.79 -6.76
CA SER A 52 3.29 -14.76 -5.81
C SER A 52 3.57 -13.42 -6.48
N LEU A 53 4.14 -13.42 -7.70
CA LEU A 53 4.39 -12.20 -8.48
C LEU A 53 3.13 -11.39 -8.77
N TYR A 54 1.99 -12.06 -9.03
CA TYR A 54 0.72 -11.36 -9.24
C TYR A 54 0.20 -10.69 -7.96
N LEU A 55 0.50 -11.26 -6.80
CA LEU A 55 0.11 -10.70 -5.51
C LEU A 55 0.95 -9.46 -5.16
N PHE A 56 2.18 -9.35 -5.63
CA PHE A 56 3.02 -8.16 -5.45
C PHE A 56 2.48 -6.91 -6.20
N VAL A 57 1.67 -7.07 -7.24
CA VAL A 57 1.00 -5.92 -7.90
C VAL A 57 0.09 -5.16 -6.92
N PHE A 58 -0.41 -5.82 -5.88
CA PHE A 58 -1.18 -5.18 -4.81
C PHE A 58 -0.36 -4.32 -3.84
N LEU A 59 0.97 -4.19 -4.01
CA LEU A 59 1.75 -3.14 -3.31
C LEU A 59 1.53 -1.74 -3.88
N ILE A 60 0.98 -1.62 -5.10
CA ILE A 60 0.78 -0.33 -5.76
C ILE A 60 -0.22 0.54 -4.98
N PRO A 61 -1.45 0.09 -4.65
CA PRO A 61 -2.41 0.93 -3.91
C PRO A 61 -1.90 1.41 -2.53
N PRO A 62 -1.30 0.56 -1.67
CA PRO A 62 -0.71 1.01 -0.41
C PRO A 62 0.37 2.09 -0.59
N TYR A 63 1.26 1.91 -1.58
CA TYR A 63 2.35 2.86 -1.84
C TYR A 63 1.83 4.23 -2.24
N PHE A 64 0.82 4.29 -3.13
CA PHE A 64 0.19 5.53 -3.53
C PHE A 64 -0.55 6.21 -2.38
N ILE A 65 -1.24 5.45 -1.53
CA ILE A 65 -1.97 5.98 -0.38
C ILE A 65 -1.00 6.56 0.66
N ALA A 66 0.08 5.85 0.98
CA ALA A 66 1.12 6.33 1.88
C ALA A 66 1.76 7.64 1.37
N LYS A 67 2.04 7.71 0.07
CA LYS A 67 2.54 8.93 -0.58
C LYS A 67 1.53 10.09 -0.52
N TYR A 68 0.24 9.79 -0.68
CA TYR A 68 -0.82 10.80 -0.61
C TYR A 68 -1.01 11.36 0.80
N ILE A 69 -0.90 10.52 1.84
CA ILE A 69 -0.95 10.94 3.25
C ILE A 69 0.24 11.83 3.61
N ASN A 70 1.48 11.41 3.29
CA ASN A 70 2.67 12.22 3.56
C ASN A 70 2.66 13.58 2.84
N THR A 71 2.14 13.61 1.62
CA THR A 71 2.02 14.86 0.85
C THR A 71 0.99 15.81 1.48
N SER A 72 -0.11 15.27 2.03
CA SER A 72 -1.13 16.06 2.73
C SER A 72 -0.57 16.75 3.98
N GLU A 73 0.21 16.03 4.82
CA GLU A 73 0.84 16.61 6.00
C GLU A 73 1.87 17.68 5.64
N LEU A 74 2.69 17.43 4.62
CA LEU A 74 3.67 18.41 4.13
C LEU A 74 2.99 19.70 3.66
N ILE A 75 1.90 19.59 2.90
CA ILE A 75 1.13 20.75 2.42
C ILE A 75 0.46 21.49 3.59
N ALA A 76 -0.03 20.77 4.61
CA ALA A 76 -0.62 21.37 5.80
C ALA A 76 0.43 22.19 6.58
N ALA A 77 1.62 21.63 6.83
CA ALA A 77 2.71 22.30 7.52
C ALA A 77 3.20 23.56 6.76
N ILE A 78 3.29 23.50 5.43
CA ILE A 78 3.67 24.65 4.60
C ILE A 78 2.64 25.78 4.69
N ASN A 79 1.34 25.44 4.69
CA ASN A 79 0.28 26.44 4.84
C ASN A 79 0.29 27.09 6.23
N GLU A 80 0.54 26.31 7.27
CA GLU A 80 0.65 26.82 8.64
C GLU A 80 1.84 27.76 8.79
N TYR A 81 3.00 27.41 8.23
CA TYR A 81 4.18 28.28 8.18
C TYR A 81 3.90 29.59 7.44
N ARG A 82 3.22 29.55 6.30
CA ARG A 82 2.80 30.76 5.56
C ARG A 82 1.85 31.64 6.36
N LEU A 83 0.91 31.04 7.09
CA LEU A 83 -0.03 31.77 7.95
C LEU A 83 0.68 32.43 9.13
N MET A 84 1.64 31.75 9.76
CA MET A 84 2.44 32.31 10.85
C MET A 84 3.31 33.46 10.36
N LYS A 85 3.97 33.31 9.21
CA LYS A 85 4.77 34.39 8.59
C LYS A 85 3.93 35.63 8.29
N ASN A 86 2.76 35.46 7.66
CA ASN A 86 1.84 36.57 7.37
C ASN A 86 1.29 37.27 8.63
N ARG A 87 1.23 36.59 9.78
CA ARG A 87 0.89 37.21 11.07
C ARG A 87 2.06 37.97 11.68
N SER A 88 3.30 37.60 11.39
CA SER A 88 4.49 38.27 11.95
C SER A 88 4.89 39.53 11.16
N GLU A 89 4.41 39.68 9.92
CA GLU A 89 4.65 40.85 9.07
C GLU A 89 3.52 41.90 9.13
N ARG A 90 2.49 41.67 9.97
CA ARG A 90 1.42 42.63 10.30
C ARG A 90 1.61 43.20 11.69
#